data_AF-A0A4D5RWQ9-F1
#
_entry.id   AF-A0A4D5RWQ9-F1
#
_cell.length_a   1.000
_cell.length_b   1.000
_cell.length_c   1.000
_cell.angle_alpha   90.00
_cell.angle_beta   90.00
_cell.angle_gamma   90.00
#
_symmetry.space_group_name_H-M   'P 1'
#
loop_
_entity.id
_entity.type
_entity.pdbx_description
1 polymer ?
#
loop_
_entity_poly.entity_id
_entity_poly.type
_entity_poly.pdbx_seq_one_letter_code
_entity_poly.pdbx_strand_id
1 'polypeptide(L)'
;MYLLAILCTLIVVPVVILVRWRKKTFEYFKNIGIPGPEPNIFWGNLLEYHRNGRDNALKRWYDKYGKVFGFYNGDVPTLVVSDIDFLNYVFVENFKNFVDRGITMRSDQEHSFLGQAIVHAKEPQWRILRSITSKEFTPYKLRRMMPHLVEQGDIFMDVLDKLADEGRAGVNE
;
A
#
# COMPACT_ATOMS: atom_id res chain seq x y z
N MET A 1 37.04 -7.52 33.45
CA MET A 1 37.40 -8.00 32.09
C MET A 1 36.40 -9.02 31.56
N TYR A 2 36.15 -10.15 32.25
CA TYR A 2 35.21 -11.20 31.79
C TYR A 2 33.74 -10.74 31.67
N LEU A 3 33.21 -9.96 32.61
CA LEU A 3 31.84 -9.43 32.53
C LEU A 3 31.62 -8.52 31.31
N LEU A 4 32.61 -7.69 30.98
CA LEU A 4 32.58 -6.83 29.81
C LEU A 4 32.60 -7.67 28.52
N ALA A 5 33.43 -8.70 28.47
CA ALA A 5 33.50 -9.61 27.34
C ALA A 5 32.19 -10.37 27.11
N ILE A 6 31.54 -10.86 28.19
CA ILE A 6 30.24 -11.53 28.13
C ILE A 6 29.14 -10.56 27.65
N LEU A 7 29.15 -9.31 28.12
CA LEU A 7 28.19 -8.30 27.66
C LEU A 7 28.39 -7.99 26.18
N CYS A 8 29.64 -7.84 25.72
CA CYS A 8 29.95 -7.60 24.32
C CYS A 8 29.50 -8.78 23.44
N THR A 9 29.74 -10.03 23.82
CA THR A 9 29.31 -11.19 23.01
C THR A 9 27.78 -11.30 22.94
N LEU A 10 27.08 -11.03 24.05
CA LEU A 10 25.61 -10.99 24.08
C LEU A 10 24.99 -9.93 23.16
N ILE A 11 25.73 -8.87 22.82
CA ILE A 11 25.28 -7.83 21.88
C ILE A 11 25.72 -8.17 20.45
N VAL A 12 26.99 -8.53 20.26
CA VAL A 12 27.58 -8.74 18.94
C VAL A 12 26.92 -9.91 18.21
N VAL A 13 26.68 -11.03 18.90
CA VAL A 13 26.10 -12.23 18.27
C VAL A 13 24.70 -11.96 17.68
N PRO A 14 23.72 -11.39 18.43
CA PRO A 14 22.43 -11.00 17.87
C PRO A 14 22.53 -9.99 16.72
N VAL A 15 23.44 -9.01 16.82
CA VAL A 15 23.65 -8.02 15.75
C VAL A 15 24.14 -8.68 14.48
N VAL A 16 25.10 -9.60 14.56
CA VAL A 16 25.59 -10.35 13.39
C VAL A 16 24.47 -11.22 12.80
N ILE A 17 23.69 -11.91 13.62
CA ILE A 17 22.54 -12.71 13.17
C ILE A 17 21.53 -11.82 12.44
N LEU A 18 21.17 -10.68 13.02
CA LEU A 18 20.23 -9.72 12.44
C LEU A 18 20.74 -9.18 11.10
N VAL A 19 22.00 -8.78 11.02
CA VAL A 19 22.63 -8.29 9.79
C VAL A 19 22.64 -9.35 8.70
N ARG A 20 22.99 -10.60 9.03
CA ARG A 20 22.97 -11.71 8.06
C ARG A 20 21.56 -12.03 7.58
N TRP A 21 20.59 -12.04 8.49
CA TRP A 21 19.19 -12.24 8.14
C TRP A 21 18.68 -11.13 7.21
N ARG A 22 18.93 -9.86 7.54
CA ARG A 22 18.56 -8.70 6.71
C ARG A 22 19.18 -8.77 5.32
N LYS A 23 20.49 -9.05 5.22
CA LYS A 23 21.17 -9.21 3.92
C LYS A 23 20.53 -10.30 3.08
N LYS A 24 20.26 -11.47 3.68
CA LYS A 24 19.59 -12.58 2.98
C LYS A 24 18.20 -12.20 2.47
N THR A 25 17.41 -11.49 3.28
CA THR A 25 16.08 -10.97 2.86
C THR A 25 16.21 -10.03 1.65
N PHE A 26 17.18 -9.14 1.68
CA PHE A 26 17.42 -8.11 0.67
C PHE A 26 18.15 -8.60 -0.60
N GLU A 27 18.60 -9.85 -0.61
CA GLU A 27 19.13 -10.52 -1.81
C GLU A 27 18.06 -11.27 -2.60
N TYR A 28 16.82 -11.38 -2.09
CA TYR A 28 15.75 -12.15 -2.74
C TYR A 28 15.56 -11.81 -4.23
N PHE A 29 15.33 -10.54 -4.58
CA PHE A 29 15.11 -10.15 -5.97
C PHE A 29 16.36 -10.31 -6.84
N LYS A 30 17.54 -10.00 -6.27
CA LYS A 30 18.82 -10.19 -6.94
C LYS A 30 19.06 -11.66 -7.30
N ASN A 31 18.72 -12.58 -6.40
CA ASN A 31 18.91 -14.03 -6.59
C ASN A 31 17.99 -14.61 -7.68
N ILE A 32 16.83 -13.99 -7.93
CA ILE A 32 15.89 -14.41 -8.98
C ILE A 32 15.97 -13.54 -10.24
N GLY A 33 16.97 -12.65 -10.33
CA GLY A 33 17.23 -11.84 -11.52
C GLY A 33 16.25 -10.69 -11.76
N ILE A 34 15.50 -10.26 -10.74
CA ILE A 34 14.56 -9.14 -10.84
C ILE A 34 15.30 -7.82 -10.48
N PRO A 35 15.31 -6.82 -11.38
CA PRO A 35 15.96 -5.55 -11.11
C PRO A 35 15.18 -4.72 -10.07
N GLY A 36 15.84 -3.74 -9.46
CA GLY A 36 15.20 -2.88 -8.46
C GLY A 36 16.16 -1.92 -7.76
N PRO A 37 15.63 -0.96 -6.99
CA PRO A 37 16.44 -0.09 -6.16
C PRO A 37 17.18 -0.87 -5.07
N GLU A 38 18.45 -0.52 -4.83
CA GLU A 38 19.23 -1.16 -3.76
C GLU A 38 18.60 -0.86 -2.38
N PRO A 39 18.27 -1.90 -1.59
CA PRO A 39 17.65 -1.73 -0.29
C PRO A 39 18.66 -1.27 0.77
N ASN A 40 18.24 -0.35 1.63
CA ASN A 40 18.94 -0.03 2.86
C ASN A 40 18.79 -1.17 3.88
N ILE A 41 19.86 -1.48 4.63
CA ILE A 41 19.87 -2.62 5.58
C ILE A 41 18.84 -2.52 6.73
N PHE A 42 18.39 -1.32 7.08
CA PHE A 42 17.43 -1.10 8.17
C PHE A 42 15.98 -1.04 7.67
N TRP A 43 15.74 -0.36 6.55
CA TRP A 43 14.37 -0.01 6.11
C TRP A 43 14.02 -0.49 4.70
N GLY A 44 14.90 -1.25 4.05
CA GLY A 44 14.73 -1.57 2.64
C GLY A 44 14.67 -0.29 1.81
N ASN A 45 13.59 -0.12 1.04
CA ASN A 45 13.32 1.08 0.26
C ASN A 45 12.20 1.94 0.88
N LEU A 46 11.71 1.62 2.09
CA LEU A 46 10.57 2.27 2.75
C LEU A 46 10.74 3.79 2.84
N LEU A 47 11.92 4.27 3.26
CA LEU A 47 12.15 5.70 3.40
C LEU A 47 12.06 6.43 2.06
N GLU A 48 12.70 5.89 1.01
CA GLU A 48 12.60 6.47 -0.34
C GLU A 48 11.17 6.42 -0.88
N TYR A 49 10.46 5.31 -0.61
CA TYR A 49 9.07 5.10 -1.00
C TYR A 49 8.12 6.14 -0.39
N HIS A 50 8.36 6.59 0.85
CA HIS A 50 7.48 7.54 1.53
C HIS A 50 7.93 9.00 1.46
N ARG A 51 9.25 9.30 1.39
CA ARG A 51 9.80 10.65 1.60
C ARG A 51 9.25 11.72 0.66
N ASN A 52 9.06 11.38 -0.62
CA ASN A 52 8.68 12.33 -1.68
C ASN A 52 7.36 11.94 -2.40
N GLY A 53 6.53 11.11 -1.77
CA GLY A 53 5.35 10.52 -2.39
C GLY A 53 5.63 9.17 -3.06
N ARG A 54 4.71 8.22 -2.85
CA ARG A 54 4.80 6.83 -3.34
C ARG A 54 4.82 6.74 -4.86
N ASP A 55 3.96 7.54 -5.49
CA ASP A 55 3.85 7.73 -6.93
C ASP A 55 5.16 8.20 -7.55
N ASN A 56 5.82 9.19 -6.95
CA ASN A 56 7.09 9.71 -7.44
C ASN A 56 8.22 8.67 -7.34
N ALA A 57 8.28 7.91 -6.25
CA ALA A 57 9.25 6.82 -6.11
C ALA A 57 9.02 5.72 -7.15
N LEU A 58 7.77 5.25 -7.29
CA LEU A 58 7.40 4.23 -8.28
C LEU A 58 7.69 4.69 -9.70
N LYS A 59 7.37 5.95 -10.05
CA LYS A 59 7.66 6.51 -11.37
C LYS A 59 9.17 6.51 -11.67
N ARG A 60 10.00 7.02 -10.74
CA ARG A 60 11.46 7.02 -10.91
C ARG A 60 12.02 5.61 -11.07
N TRP A 61 11.52 4.64 -10.32
CA TRP A 61 11.96 3.25 -10.42
C TRP A 61 11.47 2.59 -11.71
N TYR A 62 10.25 2.90 -12.15
CA TYR A 62 9.73 2.46 -13.44
C TYR A 62 10.60 2.99 -14.59
N ASP A 63 10.91 4.29 -14.59
CA ASP A 63 11.73 4.91 -15.63
C ASP A 63 13.15 4.31 -15.68
N LYS A 64 13.66 3.80 -14.54
CA LYS A 64 15.01 3.22 -14.42
C LYS A 64 15.07 1.71 -14.66
N TYR A 65 14.10 0.94 -14.17
CA TYR A 65 14.13 -0.52 -14.16
C TYR A 65 13.09 -1.16 -15.10
N GLY A 66 12.16 -0.36 -15.64
CA GLY A 66 11.17 -0.78 -16.62
C GLY A 66 9.87 -1.31 -15.98
N LYS A 67 9.15 -2.14 -16.76
CA LYS A 67 7.80 -2.61 -16.45
C LYS A 67 7.72 -3.58 -15.27
N VAL A 68 8.83 -4.24 -14.91
CA VAL A 68 8.90 -5.23 -13.84
C VAL A 68 10.12 -4.94 -12.98
N PHE A 69 9.90 -4.62 -11.71
CA PHE A 69 10.97 -4.41 -10.75
C PHE A 69 10.52 -4.78 -9.33
N GLY A 70 11.47 -5.14 -8.49
CA GLY A 70 11.24 -5.48 -7.08
C GLY A 70 11.80 -4.40 -6.16
N PHE A 71 11.09 -4.10 -5.08
CA PHE A 71 11.60 -3.25 -4.00
C PHE A 71 11.21 -3.83 -2.64
N TYR A 72 11.76 -3.29 -1.57
CA TYR A 72 11.46 -3.76 -0.21
C TYR A 72 10.67 -2.72 0.56
N ASN A 73 9.40 -3.02 0.84
CA ASN A 73 8.55 -2.22 1.71
C ASN A 73 8.86 -2.58 3.18
N GLY A 74 9.89 -1.95 3.75
CA GLY A 74 10.49 -2.39 4.99
C GLY A 74 11.29 -3.67 4.78
N ASP A 75 10.82 -4.78 5.34
CA ASP A 75 11.37 -6.13 5.15
C ASP A 75 10.54 -6.99 4.18
N VAL A 76 9.45 -6.45 3.63
CA VAL A 76 8.54 -7.19 2.75
C VAL A 76 8.96 -7.04 1.28
N PRO A 77 9.36 -8.13 0.59
CA PRO A 77 9.63 -8.06 -0.84
C PRO A 77 8.35 -7.74 -1.61
N THR A 78 8.39 -6.68 -2.40
CA THR A 78 7.24 -6.16 -3.16
C THR A 78 7.61 -6.11 -4.64
N LEU A 79 6.89 -6.88 -5.45
CA LEU A 79 7.04 -6.89 -6.91
C LEU A 79 6.08 -5.88 -7.52
N VAL A 80 6.59 -5.01 -8.38
CA VAL A 80 5.79 -4.09 -9.19
C VAL A 80 5.77 -4.61 -10.61
N VAL A 81 4.57 -4.75 -11.17
CA VAL A 81 4.34 -5.21 -12.54
C VAL A 81 3.39 -4.27 -13.26
N SER A 82 3.79 -3.83 -14.45
CA SER A 82 3.00 -2.98 -15.35
C SER A 82 2.67 -3.67 -16.69
N ASP A 83 2.81 -4.99 -16.74
CA ASP A 83 2.48 -5.81 -17.90
C ASP A 83 1.03 -6.27 -17.83
N ILE A 84 0.23 -5.94 -18.85
CA ILE A 84 -1.23 -6.16 -18.84
C ILE A 84 -1.57 -7.65 -18.79
N ASP A 85 -0.84 -8.47 -19.53
CA ASP A 85 -1.09 -9.91 -19.59
C ASP A 85 -0.79 -10.56 -18.23
N PHE A 86 0.32 -10.17 -17.58
CA PHE A 86 0.62 -10.62 -16.23
C PHE A 86 -0.41 -10.13 -15.19
N LEU A 87 -0.88 -8.88 -15.30
CA LEU A 87 -1.91 -8.36 -14.41
C LEU A 87 -3.23 -9.12 -14.60
N ASN A 88 -3.62 -9.45 -15.83
CA ASN A 88 -4.80 -10.28 -16.09
C ASN A 88 -4.64 -11.69 -15.48
N TYR A 89 -3.47 -12.30 -15.65
CA TYR A 89 -3.15 -13.59 -15.04
C TYR A 89 -3.32 -13.55 -13.51
N VAL A 90 -2.79 -12.52 -12.83
CA VAL A 90 -2.86 -12.39 -11.37
C VAL A 90 -4.28 -12.07 -10.89
N PHE A 91 -4.93 -11.06 -11.47
CA PHE A 91 -6.20 -10.52 -10.97
C PHE A 91 -7.44 -11.29 -11.44
N VAL A 92 -7.36 -12.05 -12.53
CA VAL A 92 -8.51 -12.74 -13.12
C VAL A 92 -8.27 -14.24 -13.17
N GLU A 93 -7.26 -14.71 -13.92
CA GLU A 93 -7.09 -16.14 -14.20
C GLU A 93 -6.71 -16.94 -12.94
N ASN A 94 -5.76 -16.41 -12.17
CA ASN A 94 -5.21 -17.03 -10.96
C ASN A 94 -5.62 -16.32 -9.67
N PHE A 95 -6.75 -15.62 -9.70
CA PHE A 95 -7.25 -14.85 -8.56
C PHE A 95 -7.28 -15.65 -7.25
N LYS A 96 -7.59 -16.95 -7.30
CA LYS A 96 -7.64 -17.84 -6.12
C LYS A 96 -6.31 -17.93 -5.36
N ASN A 97 -5.17 -17.68 -6.01
CA ASN A 97 -3.85 -17.66 -5.39
C ASN A 97 -3.44 -16.26 -4.87
N PHE A 98 -4.16 -15.21 -5.29
CA PHE A 98 -3.84 -13.80 -5.01
C PHE A 98 -5.00 -13.06 -4.33
N VAL A 99 -5.80 -13.76 -3.51
CA VAL A 99 -7.00 -13.16 -2.89
C VAL A 99 -6.63 -12.09 -1.85
N ASP A 100 -5.60 -12.34 -1.05
CA ASP A 100 -5.18 -11.44 0.03
C ASP A 100 -4.35 -10.27 -0.52
N ARG A 101 -4.64 -9.04 -0.08
CA ARG A 101 -4.01 -7.80 -0.62
C ARG A 101 -2.56 -7.53 -0.15
N GLY A 102 -1.88 -8.52 0.44
CA GLY A 102 -0.51 -8.37 0.97
C GLY A 102 -0.39 -7.37 2.12
N ILE A 103 0.83 -7.11 2.60
CA ILE A 103 1.10 -6.16 3.69
C ILE A 103 1.39 -4.79 3.07
N THR A 104 0.36 -3.97 2.91
CA THR A 104 0.50 -2.57 2.43
C THR A 104 0.77 -1.61 3.59
N MET A 105 0.08 -1.79 4.71
CA MET A 105 0.29 -1.05 5.96
C MET A 105 0.09 -2.00 7.14
N ARG A 106 1.18 -2.43 7.77
CA ARG A 106 1.14 -3.44 8.85
C ARG A 106 0.35 -2.95 10.07
N SER A 107 0.39 -1.65 10.36
CA SER A 107 -0.41 -1.05 11.44
C SER A 107 -1.91 -1.30 11.28
N ASP A 108 -2.42 -1.14 10.06
CA ASP A 108 -3.86 -1.22 9.81
C ASP A 108 -4.33 -2.67 9.84
N GLN A 109 -3.48 -3.60 9.39
CA GLN A 109 -3.76 -5.03 9.42
C GLN A 109 -3.76 -5.62 10.83
N GLU A 110 -2.83 -5.18 11.69
CA GLU A 110 -2.75 -5.65 13.09
C GLU A 110 -3.73 -4.91 14.01
N HIS A 111 -4.39 -3.86 13.52
CA HIS A 111 -5.36 -3.11 14.31
C HIS A 111 -6.65 -3.94 14.50
N SER A 112 -7.11 -4.02 15.76
CA SER A 112 -8.26 -4.85 16.17
C SER A 112 -9.52 -4.62 15.34
N PHE A 113 -9.84 -3.37 15.01
CA PHE A 113 -10.94 -2.99 14.12
C PHE A 113 -10.58 -2.96 12.63
N LEU A 114 -9.59 -2.15 12.21
CA LEU A 114 -9.27 -1.95 10.80
C LEU A 114 -8.82 -3.24 10.09
N GLY A 115 -8.14 -4.15 10.79
CA GLY A 115 -7.74 -5.44 10.24
C GLY A 115 -8.92 -6.32 9.82
N GLN A 116 -10.11 -6.08 10.37
CA GLN A 116 -11.35 -6.78 10.02
C GLN A 116 -12.13 -6.11 8.88
N ALA A 117 -11.73 -4.89 8.46
CA ALA A 117 -12.40 -4.20 7.36
C ALA A 117 -12.20 -4.98 6.05
N ILE A 118 -13.18 -4.90 5.13
CA ILE A 118 -13.15 -5.59 3.82
C ILE A 118 -11.87 -5.32 3.01
N VAL A 119 -11.20 -4.20 3.25
CA VAL A 119 -9.95 -3.82 2.59
C VAL A 119 -8.72 -4.59 3.11
N HIS A 120 -8.75 -5.06 4.36
CA HIS A 120 -7.65 -5.78 5.03
C HIS A 120 -7.97 -7.24 5.36
N ALA A 121 -9.26 -7.61 5.40
CA ALA A 121 -9.70 -8.97 5.67
C ALA A 121 -9.07 -9.97 4.70
N LYS A 122 -8.72 -11.15 5.22
CA LYS A 122 -8.18 -12.28 4.46
C LYS A 122 -9.27 -13.32 4.20
N GLU A 123 -9.00 -14.29 3.35
CA GLU A 123 -9.89 -15.47 3.21
C GLU A 123 -9.96 -16.27 4.54
N PRO A 124 -11.15 -16.77 4.95
CA PRO A 124 -12.44 -16.71 4.27
C PRO A 124 -13.29 -15.45 4.54
N GLN A 125 -12.90 -14.61 5.51
CA GLN A 125 -13.69 -13.46 5.97
C GLN A 125 -13.95 -12.45 4.85
N TRP A 126 -12.93 -12.17 4.03
CA TRP A 126 -13.05 -11.27 2.88
C TRP A 126 -14.19 -11.68 1.95
N ARG A 127 -14.34 -12.99 1.67
CA ARG A 127 -15.37 -13.51 0.76
C ARG A 127 -16.77 -13.29 1.30
N ILE A 128 -16.95 -13.46 2.61
CA ILE A 128 -18.22 -13.21 3.30
C ILE A 128 -18.54 -11.73 3.25
N LEU A 129 -17.61 -10.86 3.67
CA LEU A 129 -17.79 -9.41 3.68
C LEU A 129 -18.08 -8.91 2.26
N ARG A 130 -17.32 -9.35 1.26
CA ARG A 130 -17.52 -8.98 -0.14
C ARG A 130 -18.88 -9.40 -0.65
N SER A 131 -19.36 -10.61 -0.32
CA SER A 131 -20.70 -11.07 -0.70
C SER A 131 -21.80 -10.18 -0.12
N ILE A 132 -21.69 -9.80 1.15
CA ILE A 132 -22.65 -8.92 1.82
C ILE A 132 -22.60 -7.53 1.20
N THR A 133 -21.42 -6.91 1.14
CA THR A 133 -21.24 -5.55 0.61
C THR A 133 -21.68 -5.45 -0.85
N SER A 134 -21.40 -6.45 -1.70
CA SER A 134 -21.80 -6.42 -3.12
C SER A 134 -23.32 -6.35 -3.30
N LYS A 135 -24.10 -6.92 -2.38
CA LYS A 135 -25.57 -6.87 -2.43
C LYS A 135 -26.13 -5.49 -2.09
N GLU A 136 -25.34 -4.62 -1.48
CA GLU A 136 -25.72 -3.24 -1.19
C GLU A 136 -25.46 -2.32 -2.39
N PHE A 137 -24.42 -2.59 -3.17
CA PHE A 137 -24.03 -1.78 -4.35
C PHE A 137 -24.66 -2.27 -5.66
N THR A 138 -25.93 -2.69 -5.63
CA THR A 138 -26.66 -3.07 -6.86
C THR A 138 -27.12 -1.83 -7.64
N PRO A 139 -27.28 -1.92 -8.98
CA PRO A 139 -27.78 -0.80 -9.78
C PRO A 139 -29.12 -0.22 -9.27
N TYR A 140 -30.01 -1.07 -8.78
CA TYR A 140 -31.30 -0.65 -8.21
C TYR A 140 -31.12 0.20 -6.93
N LYS A 141 -30.32 -0.29 -5.99
CA LYS A 141 -30.04 0.45 -4.74
C LYS A 141 -29.30 1.76 -5.01
N LEU A 142 -28.33 1.75 -5.92
CA LEU A 142 -27.61 2.96 -6.35
C LEU A 142 -28.55 4.00 -6.97
N ARG A 143 -29.45 3.59 -7.88
CA ARG A 143 -30.48 4.50 -8.44
C ARG A 143 -31.36 5.12 -7.37
N ARG A 144 -31.70 4.36 -6.33
CA ARG A 144 -32.49 4.88 -5.19
C ARG A 144 -31.72 5.86 -4.32
N MET A 145 -30.39 5.78 -4.28
CA MET A 145 -29.54 6.76 -3.58
C MET A 145 -29.32 8.05 -4.36
N MET A 146 -29.48 8.03 -5.70
CA MET A 146 -29.18 9.17 -6.56
C MET A 146 -29.87 10.48 -6.15
N PRO A 147 -31.17 10.53 -5.78
CA PRO A 147 -31.82 11.77 -5.38
C PRO A 147 -31.11 12.45 -4.21
N HIS A 148 -30.66 11.68 -3.21
CA HIS A 148 -29.91 12.22 -2.07
C HIS A 148 -28.53 12.74 -2.48
N LEU A 149 -27.85 12.07 -3.40
CA LEU A 149 -26.55 12.54 -3.90
C LEU A 149 -26.69 13.85 -4.68
N VAL A 150 -27.76 14.00 -5.47
CA VAL A 150 -28.06 15.24 -6.19
C VAL A 150 -28.36 16.37 -5.21
N GLU A 151 -29.21 16.13 -4.21
CA GLU A 151 -29.52 17.13 -3.16
C GLU A 151 -28.26 17.62 -2.45
N GLN A 152 -27.33 16.73 -2.08
CA GLN A 152 -26.06 17.14 -1.48
C GLN A 152 -25.16 17.91 -2.47
N GLY A 153 -25.24 17.57 -3.76
CA GLY A 153 -24.57 18.32 -4.82
C GLY A 153 -25.12 19.75 -4.96
N ASP A 154 -26.43 19.92 -4.90
CA ASP A 154 -27.08 21.23 -4.98
C ASP A 154 -26.68 22.11 -3.78
N ILE A 155 -26.71 21.55 -2.57
CA ILE A 155 -26.24 22.26 -1.36
C ILE A 155 -24.76 22.67 -1.48
N PHE A 156 -23.93 21.78 -2.03
CA PHE A 156 -22.52 22.09 -2.27
C PHE A 156 -22.35 23.25 -3.25
N MET A 157 -23.14 23.30 -4.33
CA MET A 157 -23.12 24.40 -5.28
C MET A 157 -23.57 25.71 -4.66
N ASP A 158 -24.65 25.71 -3.86
CA ASP A 158 -25.12 26.91 -3.16
C ASP A 158 -24.06 27.51 -2.24
N VAL A 159 -23.26 26.66 -1.58
CA VAL A 159 -22.15 27.11 -0.73
C VAL A 159 -21.04 27.73 -1.58
N LEU A 160 -20.70 27.11 -2.71
CA LEU A 160 -19.69 27.65 -3.63
C LEU A 160 -20.11 29.00 -4.22
N ASP A 161 -21.37 29.17 -4.60
CA ASP A 161 -21.88 30.42 -5.16
C ASP A 161 -21.77 31.57 -4.16
N LYS A 162 -22.16 31.33 -2.90
CA LYS A 162 -22.00 32.32 -1.81
C LYS A 162 -20.55 32.74 -1.62
N LEU A 163 -19.63 31.77 -1.59
CA LEU A 163 -18.20 32.05 -1.44
C LEU A 163 -17.61 32.80 -2.64
N ALA A 164 -18.09 32.50 -3.85
CA ALA A 164 -17.67 33.20 -5.06
C ALA A 164 -18.12 34.67 -5.04
N ASP A 165 -19.32 34.94 -4.56
CA ASP A 165 -19.85 36.30 -4.46
C ASP A 165 -19.16 37.10 -3.34
N GLU A 166 -18.87 36.49 -2.19
CA GLU A 166 -18.06 37.10 -1.12
C GLU A 166 -16.61 37.40 -1.58
N GLY A 167 -15.99 36.47 -2.31
CA GLY A 167 -14.65 36.65 -2.88
C GLY A 167 -14.60 37.74 -3.96
N ARG A 168 -15.69 37.97 -4.70
CA ARG A 168 -15.82 39.09 -5.64
C ARG A 168 -16.03 40.43 -4.92
N ALA A 169 -16.69 40.44 -3.76
CA ALA A 169 -16.86 41.65 -2.96
C ALA A 169 -15.54 42.17 -2.37
N GLY A 170 -14.64 41.27 -1.95
CA GLY A 170 -13.32 41.63 -1.38
C GLY A 170 -12.21 41.96 -2.39
N VAL A 171 -12.45 41.85 -3.71
CA VAL A 171 -11.50 42.22 -4.77
C VAL A 171 -11.80 43.60 -5.36
N ASN A 172 -12.98 44.17 -5.04
CA ASN A 172 -13.40 45.49 -5.50
C ASN A 172 -13.21 46.60 -4.43
N GLU A 173 -12.55 46.29 -3.31
CA GLU A 173 -11.96 47.26 -2.36
C GLU A 173 -10.44 47.24 -2.47
#